data_AF-A0A4R4RHV2-F1
#
_entry.id   AF-A0A4R4RHV2-F1
#
_cell.length_a   1.000
_cell.length_b   1.000
_cell.length_c   1.000
_cell.angle_alpha   90.00
_cell.angle_beta   90.00
_cell.angle_gamma   90.00
#
_symmetry.space_group_name_H-M   'P 1'
#
loop_
_entity.id
_entity.type
_entity.pdbx_description
1 polymer ?
#
loop_
_entity_poly.entity_id
_entity_poly.type
_entity_poly.pdbx_seq_one_letter_code
_entity_poly.pdbx_strand_id
1 'polypeptide(L)'
;MNEPVTSETYAAQVRRLAELADRVHTQRAEARTWYDQQCAAAERAVTEAAEQLRDAEREAADARELVERVDAEAAHLWQQFRARLGAGARRLGDPPGPARDASGDPLLLLHGVRGLLDRTRQPGELPASANPLLALCGVVGAAVMFALGAGARALGARNGGDLAVGLPVLALVVTLLGPLVGLALAKRLADRRHAVLSPRPVTVVLVAGLVTTAGLLILAR
;
A
#
# COMPACT_ATOMS: atom_id res chain seq x y z
N MET A 1 9.15 -42.19 107.18
CA MET A 1 7.99 -42.04 106.29
C MET A 1 8.51 -41.76 104.90
N ASN A 2 8.80 -42.83 104.16
CA ASN A 2 9.20 -42.79 102.75
C ASN A 2 8.30 -43.82 102.06
N GLU A 3 7.35 -43.35 101.26
CA GLU A 3 6.57 -44.24 100.40
C GLU A 3 7.52 -44.87 99.35
N PRO A 4 7.45 -46.20 99.13
CA PRO A 4 8.15 -46.81 98.03
C PRO A 4 7.47 -46.38 96.73
N VAL A 5 8.16 -45.56 95.93
CA VAL A 5 7.79 -45.27 94.55
C VAL A 5 7.60 -46.61 93.83
N THR A 6 6.36 -46.92 93.44
CA THR A 6 6.01 -48.08 92.65
C THR A 6 6.73 -47.97 91.32
N SER A 7 7.90 -48.60 91.25
CA SER A 7 8.73 -48.66 90.05
C SER A 7 7.97 -49.51 89.04
N GLU A 8 7.21 -48.85 88.18
CA GLU A 8 6.82 -49.38 86.88
C GLU A 8 8.07 -50.06 86.31
N THR A 9 8.04 -51.38 86.17
CA THR A 9 9.25 -52.19 85.97
C THR A 9 10.03 -51.63 84.78
N TYR A 10 11.34 -51.44 84.88
CA TYR A 10 12.20 -50.87 83.82
C TYR A 10 11.85 -51.36 82.40
N ALA A 11 11.49 -52.65 82.25
CA ALA A 11 11.00 -53.24 81.01
C ALA A 11 9.74 -52.57 80.41
N ALA A 12 8.78 -52.14 81.23
CA ALA A 12 7.58 -51.42 80.81
C ALA A 12 7.93 -50.01 80.27
N GLN A 13 8.89 -49.32 80.90
CA GLN A 13 9.37 -48.02 80.41
C GLN A 13 10.11 -48.16 79.07
N VAL A 14 10.95 -49.18 78.93
CA VAL A 14 11.63 -49.51 77.65
C VAL A 14 10.61 -49.81 76.56
N ARG A 15 9.54 -50.55 76.86
CA ARG A 15 8.47 -50.85 75.89
C ARG A 15 7.71 -49.59 75.46
N ARG A 16 7.34 -48.71 76.41
CA ARG A 16 6.71 -47.42 76.09
C ARG A 16 7.61 -46.54 75.24
N LEU A 17 8.91 -46.48 75.53
CA LEU A 17 9.87 -45.72 74.73
C LEU A 17 9.98 -46.28 73.31
N ALA A 18 10.00 -47.61 73.15
CA ALA A 18 10.01 -48.25 71.83
C ALA A 18 8.74 -47.92 71.03
N GLU A 19 7.55 -48.00 71.63
CA GLU A 19 6.28 -47.63 70.99
C GLU A 19 6.21 -46.14 70.63
N LEU A 20 6.82 -45.27 71.44
CA LEU A 20 6.85 -43.84 71.17
C LEU A 20 7.85 -43.52 70.04
N ALA A 21 8.99 -44.21 70.01
CA ALA A 21 9.96 -44.11 68.92
C ALA A 21 9.37 -44.60 67.59
N ASP A 22 8.61 -45.69 67.59
CA ASP A 22 7.94 -46.23 66.40
C ASP A 22 6.87 -45.26 65.85
N ARG A 23 6.06 -44.68 66.75
CA ARG A 23 5.10 -43.62 66.38
C ARG A 23 5.77 -42.39 65.78
N VAL A 24 6.86 -41.92 66.38
CA VAL A 24 7.63 -40.78 65.86
C VAL A 24 8.25 -41.12 64.50
N HIS A 25 8.71 -42.35 64.30
CA HIS A 25 9.26 -42.79 63.02
C HIS A 25 8.17 -42.80 61.93
N THR A 26 6.99 -43.32 62.25
CA THR A 26 5.82 -43.34 61.36
C THR A 26 5.39 -41.93 60.99
N GLN A 27 5.21 -41.04 61.97
CA GLN A 27 4.83 -39.64 61.73
C GLN A 27 5.85 -38.90 60.86
N ARG A 28 7.15 -39.17 61.04
CA ARG A 28 8.20 -38.60 60.18
C ARG A 28 8.13 -39.13 58.76
N ALA A 29 7.85 -40.41 58.56
CA ALA A 29 7.70 -41.02 57.24
C ALA A 29 6.46 -40.45 56.50
N GLU A 30 5.34 -40.30 57.22
CA GLU A 30 4.13 -39.66 56.69
C GLU A 30 4.36 -38.21 56.30
N ALA A 31 5.01 -37.42 57.17
CA ALA A 31 5.33 -36.02 56.88
C ALA A 31 6.24 -35.88 55.65
N ARG A 32 7.21 -36.79 55.49
CA ARG A 32 8.10 -36.80 54.31
C ARG A 32 7.34 -37.15 53.04
N THR A 33 6.52 -38.19 53.09
CA THR A 33 5.67 -38.60 51.97
C THR A 33 4.73 -37.47 51.53
N TRP A 34 4.11 -36.77 52.50
CA TRP A 34 3.25 -35.63 52.21
C TRP A 34 4.03 -34.47 51.58
N TYR A 35 5.21 -34.14 52.12
CA TYR A 35 6.06 -33.08 51.56
C TYR A 35 6.48 -33.41 50.11
N ASP A 36 6.92 -34.63 49.85
CA ASP A 36 7.33 -35.07 48.52
C ASP A 36 6.15 -34.98 47.52
N GLN A 37 4.93 -35.32 47.95
CA GLN A 37 3.72 -35.16 47.14
C GLN A 37 3.42 -33.69 46.83
N GLN A 38 3.59 -32.78 47.80
CA GLN A 38 3.39 -31.35 47.59
C GLN A 38 4.42 -30.77 46.63
N CYS A 39 5.70 -31.16 46.77
CA CYS A 39 6.75 -30.77 45.83
C CYS A 39 6.44 -31.26 44.42
N ALA A 40 6.06 -32.54 44.25
CA ALA A 40 5.69 -33.09 42.96
C ALA A 40 4.42 -32.44 42.36
N ALA A 41 3.47 -32.00 43.17
CA ALA A 41 2.30 -31.25 42.72
C ALA A 41 2.68 -29.84 42.25
N ALA A 42 3.52 -29.15 43.02
CA ALA A 42 4.01 -27.82 42.68
C ALA A 42 4.86 -27.82 41.40
N GLU A 43 5.77 -28.78 41.25
CA GLU A 43 6.60 -28.93 40.05
C GLU A 43 5.75 -29.16 38.79
N ARG A 44 4.70 -29.98 38.89
CA ARG A 44 3.75 -30.20 37.79
C ARG A 44 3.00 -28.92 37.44
N ALA A 45 2.49 -28.19 38.43
CA ALA A 45 1.78 -26.94 38.19
C ALA A 45 2.69 -25.87 37.54
N VAL A 46 3.95 -25.78 37.96
CA VAL A 46 4.93 -24.87 37.34
C VAL A 46 5.24 -25.28 35.90
N THR A 47 5.38 -26.58 35.64
CA THR A 47 5.66 -27.09 34.29
C THR A 47 4.50 -26.79 33.34
N GLU A 48 3.26 -27.03 33.78
CA GLU A 48 2.05 -26.74 33.00
C GLU A 48 1.91 -25.24 32.72
N ALA A 49 2.13 -24.38 33.72
CA ALA A 49 2.10 -22.93 33.53
C ALA A 49 3.19 -22.45 32.55
N ALA A 50 4.38 -23.05 32.61
CA ALA A 50 5.48 -22.74 31.68
C ALA A 50 5.19 -23.23 30.25
N GLU A 51 4.40 -24.29 30.06
CA GLU A 51 3.91 -24.73 28.76
C GLU A 51 2.89 -23.73 28.20
N GLN A 52 1.89 -23.36 29.00
CA GLN A 52 0.88 -22.38 28.60
C GLN A 52 1.49 -21.02 28.23
N LEU A 53 2.48 -20.57 29.00
CA LEU A 53 3.20 -19.33 28.69
C LEU A 53 3.93 -19.41 27.33
N ARG A 54 4.64 -20.52 27.08
CA ARG A 54 5.35 -20.71 25.80
C ARG A 54 4.40 -20.73 24.62
N ASP A 55 3.22 -21.34 24.76
CA ASP A 55 2.24 -21.38 23.69
C ASP A 55 1.60 -20.00 23.45
N ALA A 56 1.28 -19.26 24.52
CA ALA A 56 0.81 -17.88 24.40
C ALA A 56 1.86 -16.94 23.78
N GLU A 57 3.14 -17.12 24.11
CA GLU A 57 4.24 -16.37 23.50
C GLU A 57 4.37 -16.64 22.00
N ARG A 58 4.20 -17.90 21.58
CA ARG A 58 4.19 -18.30 20.16
C ARG A 58 3.02 -17.67 19.43
N GLU A 59 1.80 -17.77 19.98
CA GLU A 59 0.62 -17.17 19.38
C GLU A 59 0.76 -15.65 19.25
N ALA A 60 1.32 -14.98 20.26
CA ALA A 60 1.61 -13.55 20.21
C ALA A 60 2.68 -13.19 19.15
N ALA A 61 3.70 -14.03 18.96
CA ALA A 61 4.71 -13.83 17.93
C ALA A 61 4.11 -14.00 16.53
N ASP A 62 3.32 -15.06 16.31
CA ASP A 62 2.65 -15.33 15.03
C ASP A 62 1.66 -14.20 14.67
N ALA A 63 0.91 -13.70 15.66
CA ALA A 63 0.00 -12.58 15.47
C ALA A 63 0.75 -11.28 15.09
N ARG A 64 1.91 -11.01 15.72
CA ARG A 64 2.75 -9.85 15.37
C ARG A 64 3.29 -9.98 13.95
N GLU A 65 3.80 -11.14 13.57
CA GLU A 65 4.31 -11.36 12.21
C GLU A 65 3.20 -11.14 11.16
N LEU A 66 1.98 -11.61 11.44
CA LEU A 66 0.84 -11.40 10.56
C LEU A 66 0.51 -9.92 10.41
N VAL A 67 0.49 -9.15 11.51
CA VAL A 67 0.26 -7.70 11.48
C VAL A 67 1.33 -6.99 10.66
N GLU A 68 2.61 -7.27 10.90
CA GLU A 68 3.72 -6.67 10.15
C GLU A 68 3.62 -6.95 8.65
N ARG A 69 3.25 -8.18 8.28
CA ARG A 69 3.05 -8.59 6.90
C ARG A 69 1.89 -7.84 6.24
N VAL A 70 0.75 -7.74 6.94
CA VAL A 70 -0.44 -7.03 6.46
C VAL A 70 -0.15 -5.55 6.29
N ASP A 71 0.52 -4.91 7.25
CA ASP A 71 0.85 -3.48 7.19
C ASP A 71 1.84 -3.19 6.06
N ALA A 72 2.86 -4.03 5.88
CA ALA A 72 3.80 -3.90 4.78
C ALA A 72 3.11 -4.04 3.41
N GLU A 73 2.19 -5.01 3.27
CA GLU A 73 1.44 -5.21 2.04
C GLU A 73 0.45 -4.07 1.78
N ALA A 74 -0.27 -3.60 2.81
CA ALA A 74 -1.17 -2.45 2.71
C ALA A 74 -0.42 -1.19 2.28
N ALA A 75 0.74 -0.91 2.88
CA ALA A 75 1.61 0.19 2.49
C ALA A 75 2.08 0.06 1.03
N HIS A 76 2.43 -1.16 0.61
CA HIS A 76 2.82 -1.42 -0.77
C HIS A 76 1.67 -1.17 -1.76
N LEU A 77 0.48 -1.69 -1.49
CA LEU A 77 -0.71 -1.47 -2.33
C LEU A 77 -1.12 0.01 -2.36
N TRP A 78 -1.00 0.73 -1.24
CA TRP A 78 -1.24 2.16 -1.18
C TRP A 78 -0.26 2.96 -2.03
N GLN A 79 1.04 2.63 -1.97
CA GLN A 79 2.07 3.22 -2.83
C GLN A 79 1.77 2.96 -4.31
N GLN A 80 1.39 1.73 -4.67
CA GLN A 80 0.98 1.42 -6.05
C GLN A 80 -0.23 2.26 -6.49
N PHE A 81 -1.23 2.42 -5.62
CA PHE A 81 -2.39 3.26 -5.90
C PHE A 81 -2.01 4.73 -6.08
N ARG A 82 -1.17 5.27 -5.19
CA ARG A 82 -0.65 6.64 -5.29
C ARG A 82 0.15 6.86 -6.58
N ALA A 83 1.00 5.91 -6.96
CA ALA A 83 1.76 5.98 -8.21
C ALA A 83 0.82 6.10 -9.43
N ARG A 84 -0.34 5.42 -9.41
CA ARG A 84 -1.33 5.48 -10.50
C ARG A 84 -2.09 6.81 -10.56
N LEU A 85 -2.37 7.42 -9.41
CA LEU A 85 -3.05 8.73 -9.34
C LEU A 85 -2.12 9.92 -9.70
N GLY A 86 -0.80 9.70 -9.73
CA GLY A 86 0.18 10.69 -10.16
C GLY A 86 0.11 11.99 -9.34
N ALA A 87 -0.01 13.14 -10.01
CA ALA A 87 -0.01 14.45 -9.34
C ALA A 87 -1.17 14.63 -8.34
N GLY A 88 -2.29 13.94 -8.53
CA GLY A 88 -3.44 13.95 -7.61
C GLY A 88 -3.17 13.21 -6.30
N ALA A 89 -2.20 12.29 -6.27
CA ALA A 89 -1.87 11.46 -5.12
C ALA A 89 -1.21 12.23 -3.96
N ARG A 90 -0.70 13.45 -4.22
CA ARG A 90 -0.06 14.27 -3.18
C ARG A 90 -1.01 14.62 -2.03
N ARG A 91 -2.33 14.62 -2.28
CA ARG A 91 -3.35 14.89 -1.27
C ARG A 91 -3.74 13.66 -0.44
N LEU A 92 -3.36 12.46 -0.87
CA LEU A 92 -3.81 11.22 -0.23
C LEU A 92 -3.07 10.89 1.07
N GLY A 93 -1.92 11.49 1.35
CA GLY A 93 -1.19 11.25 2.60
C GLY A 93 -0.77 9.79 2.80
N ASP A 94 -0.46 9.45 4.05
CA ASP A 94 -0.05 8.11 4.46
C ASP A 94 -1.20 7.11 4.34
N PRO A 95 -0.91 5.79 4.22
CA PRO A 95 -1.96 4.78 4.16
C PRO A 95 -2.90 4.90 5.37
N PRO A 96 -4.22 4.70 5.17
CA PRO A 96 -5.15 4.72 6.28
C PRO A 96 -4.79 3.62 7.29
N GLY A 97 -4.76 3.98 8.57
CA GLY A 97 -4.48 3.04 9.65
C GLY A 97 -5.62 2.02 9.85
N PRO A 98 -5.38 0.98 10.67
CA PRO A 98 -6.37 -0.04 10.95
C PRO A 98 -7.62 0.55 11.61
N ALA A 99 -8.80 0.21 11.10
CA ALA A 99 -10.07 0.62 11.68
C ALA A 99 -10.41 -0.27 12.88
N ARG A 100 -10.89 0.33 13.98
CA ARG A 100 -11.22 -0.38 15.23
C ARG A 100 -12.29 -1.45 15.08
N ASP A 101 -13.20 -1.27 14.12
CA ASP A 101 -14.35 -2.16 13.88
C ASP A 101 -14.19 -2.99 12.60
N ALA A 102 -12.97 -3.08 12.06
CA ALA A 102 -12.70 -3.92 10.90
C ALA A 102 -12.93 -5.39 11.28
N SER A 103 -13.87 -6.04 10.59
CA SER A 103 -14.16 -7.45 10.73
C SER A 103 -13.85 -8.19 9.43
N GLY A 104 -13.30 -9.40 9.55
CA GLY A 104 -12.95 -10.26 8.42
C GLY A 104 -11.46 -10.63 8.37
N ASP A 105 -11.15 -11.58 7.50
CA ASP A 105 -9.77 -12.02 7.26
C ASP A 105 -8.98 -10.91 6.52
N PRO A 106 -7.91 -10.35 7.12
CA PRO A 106 -7.13 -9.28 6.50
C PRO A 106 -6.48 -9.71 5.18
N LEU A 107 -6.11 -10.98 5.04
CA LEU A 107 -5.47 -11.48 3.82
C LEU A 107 -6.46 -11.52 2.65
N LEU A 108 -7.71 -11.90 2.92
CA LEU A 108 -8.78 -11.87 1.92
C LEU A 108 -9.06 -10.44 1.45
N LEU A 109 -9.08 -9.48 2.37
CA LEU A 109 -9.29 -8.06 2.06
C LEU A 109 -8.16 -7.51 1.19
N LEU A 110 -6.90 -7.79 1.55
CA LEU A 110 -5.73 -7.41 0.76
C LEU A 110 -5.77 -8.04 -0.65
N HIS A 111 -6.15 -9.30 -0.76
CA HIS A 111 -6.32 -9.98 -2.04
C HIS A 111 -7.41 -9.32 -2.91
N GLY A 112 -8.54 -8.94 -2.30
CA GLY A 112 -9.61 -8.19 -2.97
C GLY A 112 -9.15 -6.83 -3.49
N VAL A 113 -8.40 -6.08 -2.68
CA VAL A 113 -7.81 -4.78 -3.07
C VAL A 113 -6.81 -4.97 -4.19
N ARG A 114 -5.96 -6.00 -4.14
CA ARG A 114 -5.04 -6.35 -5.22
C ARG A 114 -5.78 -6.64 -6.52
N GLY A 115 -6.86 -7.43 -6.48
CA GLY A 115 -7.69 -7.70 -7.65
C GLY A 115 -8.42 -6.46 -8.20
N LEU A 116 -8.79 -5.50 -7.34
CA LEU A 116 -9.32 -4.20 -7.78
C LEU A 116 -8.24 -3.35 -8.44
N LEU A 117 -7.05 -3.29 -7.85
CA LEU A 117 -5.90 -2.65 -8.46
C LEU A 117 -5.57 -3.32 -9.80
N ASP A 118 -5.48 -4.64 -9.90
CA ASP A 118 -5.19 -5.30 -11.17
C ASP A 118 -6.24 -5.05 -12.25
N ARG A 119 -7.52 -4.91 -11.90
CA ARG A 119 -8.56 -4.47 -12.85
C ARG A 119 -8.35 -3.05 -13.36
N THR A 120 -7.88 -2.14 -12.51
CA THR A 120 -7.51 -0.78 -12.95
C THR A 120 -6.21 -0.73 -13.77
N ARG A 121 -5.47 -1.85 -13.87
CA ARG A 121 -4.25 -2.00 -14.68
C ARG A 121 -4.52 -2.17 -16.18
N GLN A 122 -5.70 -1.83 -16.68
CA GLN A 122 -5.93 -1.66 -18.12
C GLN A 122 -5.81 -0.18 -18.47
N PRO A 123 -4.59 0.38 -18.68
CA PRO A 123 -4.44 1.54 -19.53
C PRO A 123 -4.83 1.06 -20.93
N GLY A 124 -6.13 1.08 -21.22
CA GLY A 124 -6.63 0.73 -22.54
C GLY A 124 -5.94 1.63 -23.56
N GLU A 125 -5.41 1.03 -24.62
CA GLU A 125 -5.08 1.78 -25.82
C GLU A 125 -6.30 2.65 -26.16
N LEU A 126 -6.06 3.92 -26.52
CA LEU A 126 -7.13 4.83 -26.91
C LEU A 126 -8.01 4.11 -27.94
N PRO A 127 -9.31 3.88 -27.66
CA PRO A 127 -10.17 3.17 -28.58
C PRO A 127 -10.18 3.92 -29.91
N ALA A 128 -10.28 3.20 -31.04
CA ALA A 128 -10.24 3.81 -32.37
C ALA A 128 -11.27 4.94 -32.57
N SER A 129 -12.33 4.97 -31.75
CA SER A 129 -13.32 6.05 -31.67
C SER A 129 -12.77 7.38 -31.12
N ALA A 130 -11.56 7.41 -30.53
CA ALA A 130 -10.88 8.63 -30.09
C ALA A 130 -10.09 9.32 -31.21
N ASN A 131 -9.84 8.63 -32.34
CA ASN A 131 -9.19 9.18 -33.53
C ASN A 131 -9.82 10.48 -34.07
N PRO A 132 -11.17 10.61 -34.21
CA PRO A 132 -11.77 11.87 -34.67
C PRO A 132 -11.56 13.03 -33.68
N LEU A 133 -11.53 12.76 -32.37
CA LEU A 133 -11.29 13.79 -31.36
C LEU A 133 -9.84 14.29 -31.40
N LEU A 134 -8.90 13.37 -31.62
CA LEU A 134 -7.48 13.67 -31.81
C LEU A 134 -7.25 14.46 -33.11
N ALA A 135 -7.94 14.09 -34.19
CA ALA A 135 -7.93 14.84 -35.44
C ALA A 135 -8.46 16.27 -35.24
N LEU A 136 -9.55 16.43 -34.48
CA LEU A 136 -10.11 17.74 -34.13
C LEU A 136 -9.09 18.61 -33.35
N CYS A 137 -8.34 18.03 -32.41
CA CYS A 137 -7.28 18.74 -31.70
C CYS A 137 -6.17 19.22 -32.65
N GLY A 138 -5.77 18.39 -33.63
CA GLY A 138 -4.83 18.79 -34.68
C GLY A 138 -5.35 19.93 -35.55
N VAL A 139 -6.62 19.86 -35.95
CA VAL A 139 -7.31 20.89 -36.74
C VAL A 139 -7.40 22.21 -35.97
N VAL A 140 -7.80 22.18 -34.70
CA VAL A 140 -7.91 23.38 -33.85
C VAL A 140 -6.54 24.02 -33.63
N GLY A 141 -5.50 23.22 -33.35
CA GLY A 141 -4.12 23.73 -33.21
C GLY A 141 -3.60 24.40 -34.48
N ALA A 142 -3.85 23.79 -35.65
CA ALA A 142 -3.50 24.35 -36.94
C ALA A 142 -4.28 25.65 -37.25
N ALA A 143 -5.59 25.68 -36.99
CA ALA A 143 -6.45 26.84 -37.24
C ALA A 143 -6.05 28.05 -36.37
N VAL A 144 -5.76 27.83 -35.09
CA VAL A 144 -5.33 28.91 -34.17
C VAL A 144 -4.00 29.51 -34.60
N MET A 145 -3.00 28.68 -34.92
CA MET A 145 -1.69 29.17 -35.36
C MET A 145 -1.75 29.83 -36.75
N PHE A 146 -2.64 29.34 -37.63
CA PHE A 146 -2.92 29.98 -38.91
C PHE A 146 -3.56 31.37 -38.74
N ALA A 147 -4.56 31.50 -37.87
CA ALA A 147 -5.18 32.77 -37.56
C ALA A 147 -4.18 33.78 -36.96
N LEU A 148 -3.30 33.32 -36.07
CA LEU A 148 -2.20 34.13 -35.52
C LEU A 148 -1.21 34.56 -36.60
N GLY A 149 -0.80 33.65 -37.49
CA GLY A 149 0.08 33.96 -38.62
C GLY A 149 -0.54 34.92 -39.63
N ALA A 150 -1.84 34.78 -39.92
CA ALA A 150 -2.58 35.69 -40.79
C ALA A 150 -2.75 37.08 -40.16
N GLY A 151 -3.05 37.15 -38.87
CA GLY A 151 -3.10 38.40 -38.10
C GLY A 151 -1.75 39.12 -38.09
N ALA A 152 -0.67 38.37 -37.87
CA ALA A 152 0.69 38.89 -37.94
C ALA A 152 0.96 39.51 -39.33
N ARG A 153 0.69 38.79 -40.43
CA ARG A 153 0.85 39.32 -41.80
C ARG A 153 0.01 40.56 -42.07
N ALA A 154 -1.23 40.61 -41.57
CA ALA A 154 -2.11 41.77 -41.72
C ALA A 154 -1.60 43.01 -40.96
N LEU A 155 -0.99 42.82 -39.79
CA LEU A 155 -0.32 43.88 -39.02
C LEU A 155 1.00 44.33 -39.67
N GLY A 156 1.78 43.40 -40.22
CA GLY A 156 3.02 43.71 -40.94
C GLY A 156 2.78 44.52 -42.23
N ALA A 157 1.72 44.22 -42.97
CA ALA A 157 1.34 44.94 -44.18
C ALA A 157 0.87 46.39 -43.90
N ARG A 158 0.34 46.66 -42.69
CA ARG A 158 -0.17 47.98 -42.30
C ARG A 158 0.91 48.93 -41.76
N ASN A 159 1.99 48.40 -41.19
CA ASN A 159 2.99 49.20 -40.48
C ASN A 159 4.23 49.57 -41.31
N GLY A 160 4.47 48.93 -42.47
CA GLY A 160 5.54 49.28 -43.42
C GLY A 160 6.99 49.10 -42.89
N GLY A 161 7.97 49.03 -43.80
CA GLY A 161 9.41 48.93 -43.47
C GLY A 161 9.98 47.50 -43.38
N ASP A 162 11.13 47.31 -42.70
CA ASP A 162 11.80 46.00 -42.51
C ASP A 162 10.89 44.94 -41.86
N LEU A 163 9.89 45.38 -41.09
CA LEU A 163 8.83 44.52 -40.55
C LEU A 163 7.97 43.87 -41.64
N ALA A 164 7.78 44.50 -42.80
CA ALA A 164 7.03 43.88 -43.89
C ALA A 164 7.77 42.69 -44.53
N VAL A 165 9.10 42.62 -44.39
CA VAL A 165 9.94 41.56 -44.98
C VAL A 165 10.18 40.42 -43.99
N GLY A 166 10.42 40.72 -42.71
CA GLY A 166 10.72 39.69 -41.70
C GLY A 166 9.48 38.97 -41.12
N LEU A 167 8.36 39.67 -41.04
CA LEU A 167 7.15 39.20 -40.37
C LEU A 167 6.38 38.11 -41.15
N PRO A 168 6.40 38.05 -42.49
CA PRO A 168 5.87 36.91 -43.25
C PRO A 168 6.62 35.59 -43.00
N VAL A 169 7.95 35.66 -42.80
CA VAL A 169 8.81 34.50 -42.50
C VAL A 169 8.52 33.99 -41.09
N LEU A 170 8.46 34.90 -40.11
CA LEU A 170 8.04 34.56 -38.74
C LEU A 170 6.63 33.98 -38.70
N ALA A 171 5.70 34.55 -39.46
CA ALA A 171 4.35 34.00 -39.58
C ALA A 171 4.38 32.57 -40.12
N LEU A 172 5.26 32.26 -41.07
CA LEU A 172 5.42 30.92 -41.65
C LEU A 172 5.95 29.91 -40.61
N VAL A 173 6.97 30.31 -39.83
CA VAL A 173 7.49 29.51 -38.71
C VAL A 173 6.42 29.26 -37.66
N VAL A 174 5.66 30.29 -37.29
CA VAL A 174 4.52 30.20 -36.34
C VAL A 174 3.44 29.26 -36.88
N THR A 175 3.10 29.36 -38.17
CA THR A 175 2.10 28.48 -38.78
C THR A 175 2.55 27.01 -38.77
N LEU A 176 3.85 26.76 -38.96
CA LEU A 176 4.46 25.42 -38.97
C LEU A 176 4.52 24.78 -37.58
N LEU A 177 4.45 25.56 -36.50
CA LEU A 177 4.37 25.07 -35.12
C LEU A 177 2.95 24.58 -34.74
N GLY A 178 1.92 24.86 -35.55
CA GLY A 178 0.53 24.45 -35.30
C GLY A 178 0.32 22.97 -34.95
N PRO A 179 0.86 22.02 -35.72
CA PRO A 179 0.77 20.59 -35.41
C PRO A 179 1.40 20.21 -34.06
N LEU A 180 2.46 20.91 -33.64
CA LEU A 180 3.13 20.66 -32.34
C LEU A 180 2.29 21.16 -31.17
N VAL A 181 1.60 22.29 -31.32
CA VAL A 181 0.64 22.79 -30.32
C VAL A 181 -0.57 21.86 -30.21
N GLY A 182 -1.07 21.34 -31.34
CA GLY A 182 -2.11 20.30 -31.37
C GLY A 182 -1.67 19.02 -30.65
N LEU A 183 -0.41 18.62 -30.81
CA LEU A 183 0.19 17.48 -30.11
C LEU A 183 0.27 17.73 -28.59
N ALA A 184 0.63 18.93 -28.15
CA ALA A 184 0.64 19.29 -26.73
C ALA A 184 -0.77 19.25 -26.10
N LEU A 185 -1.79 19.69 -26.85
CA LEU A 185 -3.18 19.60 -26.42
C LEU A 185 -3.66 18.14 -26.33
N ALA A 186 -3.33 17.33 -27.33
CA ALA A 186 -3.63 15.90 -27.37
C ALA A 186 -2.93 15.13 -26.24
N LYS A 187 -1.67 15.49 -25.93
CA LYS A 187 -0.90 14.97 -24.80
C LYS A 187 -1.57 15.32 -23.48
N ARG A 188 -1.98 16.58 -23.29
CA ARG A 188 -2.71 17.00 -22.09
C ARG A 188 -4.04 16.27 -21.91
N LEU A 189 -4.72 15.94 -23.01
CA LEU A 189 -5.97 15.18 -23.00
C LEU A 189 -5.74 13.69 -22.68
N ALA A 190 -4.68 13.10 -23.22
CA ALA A 190 -4.26 11.73 -22.96
C ALA A 190 -3.77 11.55 -21.51
N ASP A 191 -2.99 12.51 -21.00
CA ASP A 191 -2.52 12.55 -19.60
C ASP A 191 -3.70 12.67 -18.63
N ARG A 192 -4.74 13.45 -18.98
CA ARG A 192 -5.98 13.54 -18.19
C ARG A 192 -6.83 12.26 -18.21
N ARG A 193 -6.64 11.40 -19.21
CA ARG A 193 -7.34 10.12 -19.35
C ARG A 193 -6.48 8.92 -19.00
N HIS A 194 -5.28 9.14 -18.46
CA HIS A 194 -4.32 8.10 -18.08
C HIS A 194 -4.01 7.10 -19.21
N ALA A 195 -4.07 7.55 -20.47
CA ALA A 195 -3.83 6.72 -21.64
C ALA A 195 -2.44 7.00 -22.22
N VAL A 196 -1.70 5.94 -22.56
CA VAL A 196 -0.38 6.07 -23.19
C VAL A 196 -0.59 6.43 -24.67
N LEU A 197 0.02 7.53 -25.11
CA LEU A 197 0.08 7.88 -26.53
C LEU A 197 0.95 6.85 -27.26
N SER A 198 0.31 5.85 -27.86
CA SER A 198 0.97 4.94 -28.78
C SER A 198 1.45 5.71 -30.04
N PRO A 199 2.42 5.18 -30.81
CA PRO A 199 2.96 5.87 -31.99
C PRO A 199 1.90 6.24 -33.03
N ARG A 200 0.83 5.45 -33.10
CA ARG A 200 -0.25 5.56 -34.07
C ARG A 200 -1.12 6.83 -33.88
N PRO A 201 -1.70 7.14 -32.71
CA PRO A 201 -2.41 8.40 -32.48
C PRO A 201 -1.54 9.65 -32.64
N VAL A 202 -0.23 9.58 -32.35
CA VAL A 202 0.71 10.67 -32.65
C VAL A 202 0.73 10.98 -34.15
N THR A 203 0.82 9.96 -35.01
CA THR A 203 0.80 10.16 -36.47
C THR A 203 -0.51 10.77 -36.97
N VAL A 204 -1.66 10.39 -36.40
CA VAL A 204 -2.97 10.91 -36.80
C VAL A 204 -3.10 12.41 -36.52
N VAL A 205 -2.68 12.87 -35.34
CA VAL A 205 -2.70 14.31 -34.98
C VAL A 205 -1.77 15.11 -35.89
N LEU A 206 -0.59 14.56 -36.18
CA LEU A 206 0.45 15.24 -36.96
C LEU A 206 0.05 15.35 -38.44
N VAL A 207 -0.48 14.28 -39.02
CA VAL A 207 -1.01 14.26 -40.40
C VAL A 207 -2.22 15.18 -40.53
N ALA A 208 -3.19 15.11 -39.59
CA ALA A 208 -4.36 15.98 -39.62
C ALA A 208 -3.97 17.47 -39.50
N GLY A 209 -3.04 17.81 -38.59
CA GLY A 209 -2.50 19.16 -38.46
C GLY A 209 -1.80 19.63 -39.74
N LEU A 210 -0.92 18.83 -40.32
CA LEU A 210 -0.21 19.14 -41.58
C LEU A 210 -1.17 19.36 -42.75
N VAL A 211 -2.14 18.46 -42.95
CA VAL A 211 -3.12 18.57 -44.03
C VAL A 211 -3.96 19.83 -43.88
N THR A 212 -4.37 20.15 -42.65
CA THR A 212 -5.15 21.37 -42.36
C THR A 212 -4.32 22.62 -42.62
N THR A 213 -3.07 22.66 -42.17
CA THR A 213 -2.15 23.79 -42.43
C THR A 213 -1.89 23.96 -43.92
N ALA A 214 -1.65 22.87 -44.66
CA ALA A 214 -1.45 22.91 -46.11
C ALA A 214 -2.71 23.40 -46.84
N GLY A 215 -3.89 22.91 -46.47
CA GLY A 215 -5.17 23.35 -47.03
C GLY A 215 -5.43 24.84 -46.79
N LEU A 216 -5.21 25.33 -45.57
CA LEU A 216 -5.36 26.74 -45.24
C LEU A 216 -4.35 27.64 -45.99
N LEU A 217 -3.11 27.18 -46.16
CA LEU A 217 -2.10 27.89 -46.95
C LEU A 217 -2.43 27.92 -48.44
N ILE A 218 -3.02 26.86 -49.00
CA ILE A 218 -3.48 26.83 -50.40
C ILE A 218 -4.68 27.76 -50.59
N LEU A 219 -5.63 27.75 -49.64
CA LEU A 219 -6.85 28.55 -49.74
C LEU A 219 -6.61 30.06 -49.50
N ALA A 220 -5.58 30.41 -48.74
CA ALA A 220 -5.22 31.80 -48.46
C ALA A 220 -4.12 32.36 -49.37
N ARG A 221 -3.70 31.59 -50.38
CA ARG A 221 -2.81 32.04 -51.45
C ARG A 221 -3.61 32.74 -52.53
#